data_AF-N6Y8U5-F1
#
_entry.id   AF-N6Y8U5-F1
#
_cell.length_a   1.000
_cell.length_b   1.000
_cell.length_c   1.000
_cell.angle_alpha   90.00
_cell.angle_beta   90.00
_cell.angle_gamma   90.00
#
_symmetry.space_group_name_H-M   'P 1'
#
loop_
_entity.id
_entity.type
_entity.pdbx_description
1 polymer ?
#
loop_
_entity_poly.entity_id
_entity_poly.type
_entity_poly.pdbx_seq_one_letter_code
_entity_poly.pdbx_strand_id
1 'polypeptide(L)'
;MALSAQTGAATAAAPAHDRYLAADELLAGSAASFDIEVPAALVEAGRSGLAGRVQIRPLTVRDLQLISRAARDSDSLAGALMVHAALQTPALTLPQISALPLGLMEFLLAEVNRISGLAVAPAALEDAAEQPIARAAHVLARAFGWTPQQIGELTLGQILLHLQMLREERDGDG
;
A
#
# COMPACT_ATOMS: atom_id res chain seq x y z
N MET A 1 -48.98 -10.76 33.91
CA MET A 1 -49.56 -10.06 32.75
C MET A 1 -48.54 -9.03 32.29
N ALA A 2 -47.53 -9.38 31.49
CA ALA A 2 -47.54 -9.79 30.09
C ALA A 2 -47.88 -8.65 29.10
N LEU A 3 -46.80 -8.20 28.44
CA LEU A 3 -46.64 -7.80 27.04
C LEU A 3 -47.14 -6.44 26.51
N SER A 4 -46.26 -5.89 25.66
CA SER A 4 -46.44 -4.93 24.55
C SER A 4 -45.85 -3.54 24.84
N ALA A 5 -44.95 -2.96 24.05
CA ALA A 5 -44.46 -3.32 22.71
C ALA A 5 -43.02 -2.81 22.52
N GLN A 6 -42.21 -3.66 21.89
CA GLN A 6 -40.97 -3.28 21.23
C GLN A 6 -41.31 -2.48 19.97
N THR A 7 -40.75 -1.30 19.82
CA THR A 7 -40.66 -0.65 18.50
C THR A 7 -39.22 -0.77 18.04
N GLY A 8 -38.96 -1.82 17.28
CA GLY A 8 -37.75 -1.93 16.49
C GLY A 8 -37.80 -0.91 15.36
N ALA A 9 -36.81 -0.03 15.31
CA ALA A 9 -36.44 0.70 14.11
C ALA A 9 -35.18 0.03 13.55
N ALA A 10 -35.36 -1.19 13.01
CA ALA A 10 -34.43 -1.73 12.05
C ALA A 10 -34.63 -0.92 10.76
N THR A 11 -33.76 0.06 10.53
CA THR A 11 -33.73 0.79 9.26
C THR A 11 -33.29 -0.22 8.19
N ALA A 12 -34.26 -0.69 7.43
CA ALA A 12 -34.06 -1.60 6.32
C ALA A 12 -33.08 -0.97 5.31
N ALA A 13 -31.96 -1.65 5.07
CA ALA A 13 -31.07 -1.35 3.96
C ALA A 13 -31.84 -1.58 2.65
N ALA A 14 -32.15 -0.50 1.94
CA ALA A 14 -32.74 -0.55 0.61
C ALA A 14 -31.73 -1.12 -0.41
N PRO A 15 -32.18 -1.82 -1.46
CA PRO A 15 -31.30 -2.50 -2.40
C PRO A 15 -30.53 -1.50 -3.27
N ALA A 16 -29.27 -1.81 -3.55
CA ALA A 16 -28.34 -0.97 -4.28
C ALA A 16 -28.44 -1.18 -5.79
N HIS A 17 -29.16 -0.32 -6.53
CA HIS A 17 -28.96 -0.13 -7.98
C HIS A 17 -29.30 1.32 -8.40
N ASP A 18 -28.34 1.95 -9.08
CA ASP A 18 -28.42 3.23 -9.85
C ASP A 18 -28.71 4.54 -9.08
N ARG A 19 -28.19 4.66 -7.84
CA ARG A 19 -28.13 5.95 -7.15
C ARG A 19 -26.69 6.44 -7.10
N TYR A 20 -26.43 7.62 -7.66
CA TYR A 20 -25.18 8.35 -7.45
C TYR A 20 -24.99 8.63 -5.95
N LEU A 21 -23.78 8.41 -5.44
CA LEU A 21 -23.43 8.73 -4.07
C LEU A 21 -23.56 10.24 -3.83
N ALA A 22 -24.24 10.61 -2.74
CA ALA A 22 -24.29 12.00 -2.31
C ALA A 22 -22.95 12.44 -1.70
N ALA A 23 -22.73 13.76 -1.63
CA ALA A 23 -21.46 14.32 -1.15
C ALA A 23 -21.14 13.94 0.31
N ASP A 24 -22.16 13.89 1.16
CA ASP A 24 -22.07 13.41 2.54
C ASP A 24 -21.72 11.92 2.61
N GLU A 25 -22.26 11.09 1.72
CA GLU A 25 -21.92 9.66 1.62
C GLU A 25 -20.44 9.47 1.23
N LEU A 26 -19.93 10.28 0.29
CA LEU A 26 -18.52 10.28 -0.09
C LEU A 26 -17.60 10.76 1.05
N LEU A 27 -18.00 11.81 1.75
CA LEU A 27 -17.22 12.38 2.85
C LEU A 27 -17.27 11.53 4.13
N ALA A 28 -18.33 10.75 4.35
CA ALA A 28 -18.45 9.83 5.48
C ALA A 28 -17.31 8.80 5.52
N GLY A 29 -16.80 8.39 4.36
CA GLY A 29 -15.64 7.49 4.26
C GLY A 29 -14.36 8.05 4.92
N SER A 30 -14.23 9.38 5.03
CA SER A 30 -13.09 10.02 5.71
C SER A 30 -13.13 9.92 7.24
N ALA A 31 -14.31 9.63 7.81
CA ALA A 31 -14.51 9.47 9.26
C ALA A 31 -14.54 7.99 9.71
N ALA A 32 -14.33 7.05 8.78
CA ALA A 32 -14.26 5.63 9.10
C ALA A 32 -13.08 5.34 10.04
N SER A 33 -13.30 4.46 11.02
CA SER A 33 -12.28 3.98 11.95
C SER A 33 -12.24 2.46 11.90
N PHE A 34 -11.03 1.91 11.80
CA PHE A 34 -10.78 0.49 11.64
C PHE A 34 -9.99 -0.02 12.84
N ASP A 35 -10.49 -1.06 13.48
CA ASP A 35 -9.75 -1.81 14.49
C ASP A 35 -8.79 -2.79 13.79
N ILE A 36 -7.49 -2.66 14.08
CA ILE A 36 -6.43 -3.47 13.48
C ILE A 36 -5.74 -4.27 14.57
N GLU A 37 -5.72 -5.58 14.41
CA GLU A 37 -4.96 -6.48 15.28
C GLU A 37 -3.47 -6.37 14.97
N VAL A 38 -2.68 -6.08 16.00
CA VAL A 38 -1.23 -6.01 15.88
C VAL A 38 -0.66 -7.41 16.17
N PRO A 39 0.12 -8.00 15.24
CA PRO A 39 0.75 -9.29 15.46
C PRO A 39 1.59 -9.32 16.74
N ALA A 40 1.35 -10.32 17.60
CA ALA A 40 2.02 -10.43 18.89
C ALA A 40 3.56 -10.44 18.77
N ALA A 41 4.11 -11.04 17.70
CA ALA A 41 5.55 -11.04 17.43
C ALA A 41 6.17 -9.64 17.30
N LEU A 42 5.38 -8.63 16.91
CA LEU A 42 5.82 -7.23 16.80
C LEU A 42 5.71 -6.46 18.12
N VAL A 43 4.93 -6.98 19.08
CA VAL A 43 4.63 -6.35 20.39
C VAL A 43 5.41 -7.00 21.54
N GLU A 44 5.67 -8.31 21.48
CA GLU A 44 6.40 -9.10 22.48
C GLU A 44 7.81 -8.55 22.80
N ALA A 45 8.40 -7.77 21.90
CA ALA A 45 9.63 -7.01 22.16
C ALA A 45 9.49 -5.90 23.23
N GLY A 46 8.27 -5.60 23.69
CA GLY A 46 7.95 -4.53 24.63
C GLY A 46 6.85 -4.90 25.62
N ARG A 47 7.08 -5.90 26.48
CA ARG A 47 6.35 -6.15 27.76
C ARG A 47 4.83 -5.90 27.73
N SER A 48 4.06 -6.72 27.01
CA SER A 48 2.79 -7.26 27.49
C SER A 48 2.29 -8.31 26.51
N GLY A 49 2.11 -9.55 26.95
CA GLY A 49 1.58 -10.67 26.15
C GLY A 49 0.09 -10.55 25.84
N LEU A 50 -0.36 -9.34 25.50
CA LEU A 50 -1.72 -9.05 25.05
C LEU A 50 -1.64 -8.68 23.57
N ALA A 51 -2.33 -9.46 22.73
CA ALA A 51 -2.66 -9.05 21.37
C ALA A 51 -3.30 -7.66 21.43
N GLY A 52 -2.57 -6.66 20.92
CA GLY A 52 -2.99 -5.26 20.96
C GLY A 52 -3.82 -4.93 19.73
N ARG A 53 -4.88 -4.15 19.89
CA ARG A 53 -5.60 -3.53 18.78
C ARG A 53 -5.28 -2.05 18.71
N VAL A 54 -5.14 -1.54 17.49
CA VAL A 54 -5.03 -0.10 17.22
C VAL A 54 -6.20 0.36 16.38
N GLN A 55 -6.58 1.62 16.53
CA GLN A 55 -7.58 2.25 15.69
C GLN A 55 -6.91 3.16 14.68
N ILE A 56 -7.23 2.94 13.41
CA ILE A 56 -6.68 3.70 12.30
C ILE A 56 -7.83 4.26 11.48
N ARG A 57 -7.73 5.53 11.10
CA ARG A 57 -8.60 6.14 10.09
C ARG A 57 -7.90 6.20 8.73
N PRO A 58 -8.64 6.18 7.60
CA PRO A 58 -8.09 6.50 6.31
C PRO A 58 -7.48 7.91 6.30
N LEU A 59 -6.39 8.07 5.55
CA LEU A 59 -5.85 9.38 5.22
C LEU A 59 -6.76 10.08 4.21
N THR A 60 -6.96 11.37 4.42
CA THR A 60 -7.66 12.23 3.46
C THR A 60 -6.67 12.82 2.46
N VAL A 61 -7.19 13.32 1.33
CA VAL A 61 -6.39 14.09 0.36
C VAL A 61 -5.68 15.28 1.04
N ARG A 62 -6.35 15.93 2.01
CA ARG A 62 -5.76 17.03 2.78
C ARG A 62 -4.57 16.57 3.61
N ASP A 63 -4.67 15.42 4.27
CA ASP A 63 -3.58 14.84 5.06
C ASP A 63 -2.35 14.64 4.17
N LEU A 64 -2.52 13.99 3.02
CA LEU A 64 -1.42 13.73 2.08
C LEU A 64 -0.74 15.00 1.57
N GLN A 65 -1.52 16.05 1.27
CA GLN A 65 -0.96 17.34 0.85
C GLN A 65 -0.12 18.00 1.95
N LEU A 66 -0.57 17.93 3.21
CA LEU A 66 0.16 18.48 4.35
C LEU A 66 1.43 17.67 4.62
N ILE A 67 1.34 16.34 4.57
CA ILE A 67 2.45 15.42 4.77
C ILE A 67 3.51 15.63 3.69
N SER A 68 3.14 15.67 2.41
CA SER A 68 4.07 15.90 1.29
C SER A 68 4.85 17.22 1.47
N ARG A 69 4.17 18.29 1.90
CA ARG A 69 4.84 19.58 2.17
C ARG A 69 5.79 19.52 3.38
N ALA A 70 5.42 18.78 4.42
CA ALA A 70 6.21 18.67 5.64
C ALA A 70 7.42 17.74 5.47
N ALA A 71 7.25 16.63 4.77
CA ALA A 71 8.27 15.61 4.55
C ALA A 71 9.35 16.04 3.54
N ARG A 72 9.01 16.95 2.62
CA ARG A 72 9.87 17.35 1.49
C ARG A 72 10.30 16.10 0.71
N ASP A 73 11.59 15.75 0.74
CA ASP A 73 12.18 14.62 0.02
C ASP A 73 12.54 13.44 0.95
N SER A 74 12.05 13.43 2.19
CA SER A 74 12.34 12.37 3.17
C SER A 74 11.19 11.36 3.24
N ASP A 75 11.39 10.21 2.61
CA ASP A 75 10.42 9.10 2.62
C ASP A 75 10.17 8.56 4.03
N SER A 76 11.22 8.47 4.85
CA SER A 76 11.10 8.01 6.24
C SER A 76 10.26 8.96 7.10
N LEU A 77 10.42 10.27 6.91
CA LEU A 77 9.59 11.28 7.59
C LEU A 77 8.15 11.26 7.06
N ALA A 78 7.95 11.08 5.75
CA ALA A 78 6.63 10.94 5.16
C ALA A 78 5.87 9.77 5.79
N GLY A 79 6.50 8.59 5.87
CA GLY A 79 5.92 7.41 6.52
C GLY A 79 5.54 7.66 7.98
N ALA A 80 6.44 8.27 8.77
CA ALA A 80 6.17 8.62 10.17
C ALA A 80 4.98 9.58 10.32
N LEU A 81 4.88 10.59 9.46
CA LEU A 81 3.77 11.55 9.46
C LEU A 81 2.45 10.92 9.01
N MET A 82 2.48 9.96 8.08
CA MET A 82 1.30 9.19 7.66
C MET A 82 0.74 8.37 8.82
N VAL A 83 1.59 7.62 9.52
CA VAL A 83 1.17 6.85 10.70
C VAL A 83 0.64 7.78 11.79
N HIS A 84 1.32 8.92 12.04
CA HIS A 84 0.86 9.91 13.02
C HIS A 84 -0.51 10.50 12.70
N ALA A 85 -0.79 10.82 11.43
CA ALA A 85 -2.05 11.41 11.02
C ALA A 85 -3.22 10.40 11.07
N ALA A 86 -2.93 9.12 10.85
CA ALA A 86 -3.93 8.05 10.72
C ALA A 86 -4.23 7.31 12.04
N LEU A 87 -3.26 7.18 12.94
CA LEU A 87 -3.42 6.44 14.20
C LEU A 87 -4.26 7.25 15.20
N GLN A 88 -5.44 6.71 15.56
CA GLN A 88 -6.37 7.33 16.52
C GLN A 88 -6.13 6.83 17.94
N THR A 89 -6.02 5.51 18.10
CA THR A 89 -5.86 4.85 19.40
C THR A 89 -4.77 3.78 19.29
N PRO A 90 -3.69 3.82 20.09
CA PRO A 90 -3.33 4.88 21.02
C PRO A 90 -2.89 6.16 20.29
N ALA A 91 -3.22 7.33 20.85
CA ALA A 91 -2.69 8.58 20.33
C ALA A 91 -1.19 8.69 20.65
N LEU A 92 -0.34 8.65 19.62
CA LEU A 92 1.11 8.75 19.75
C LEU A 92 1.59 10.10 19.22
N THR A 93 2.60 10.66 19.87
CA THR A 93 3.34 11.82 19.35
C THR A 93 4.31 11.41 18.26
N LEU A 94 4.68 12.32 17.36
CA LEU A 94 5.65 12.03 16.30
C LEU A 94 6.99 11.46 16.82
N PRO A 95 7.60 11.98 17.91
CA PRO A 95 8.79 11.36 18.48
C PRO A 95 8.59 9.92 18.97
N GLN A 96 7.41 9.60 19.52
CA GLN A 96 7.08 8.24 19.94
C GLN A 96 6.94 7.31 18.73
N ILE A 97 6.37 7.79 17.61
CA ILE A 97 6.27 7.02 16.36
C ILE A 97 7.66 6.73 15.80
N SER A 98 8.55 7.73 15.78
CA SER A 98 9.94 7.54 15.36
C SER A 98 10.74 6.60 16.27
N ALA A 99 10.27 6.36 17.50
CA ALA A 99 10.89 5.43 18.45
C ALA A 99 10.31 4.01 18.38
N LEU A 100 9.30 3.76 17.53
CA LEU A 100 8.73 2.42 17.37
C LEU A 100 9.77 1.44 16.80
N PRO A 101 9.70 0.16 17.17
CA PRO A 101 10.46 -0.87 16.47
C PRO A 101 10.18 -0.83 14.96
N LEU A 102 11.23 -0.96 14.15
CA LEU A 102 11.12 -0.82 12.69
C LEU A 102 10.02 -1.72 12.10
N GLY A 103 9.95 -2.99 12.51
CA GLY A 103 8.92 -3.91 12.03
C GLY A 103 7.49 -3.50 12.39
N LEU A 104 7.29 -2.82 13.53
CA LEU A 104 5.98 -2.29 13.92
C LEU A 104 5.64 -1.04 13.10
N MET A 105 6.61 -0.17 12.85
CA MET A 105 6.43 1.01 11.99
C MET A 105 6.02 0.60 10.57
N GLU A 106 6.74 -0.37 9.97
CA GLU A 106 6.43 -0.91 8.64
C GLU A 106 5.04 -1.54 8.59
N PHE A 107 4.66 -2.32 9.61
CA PHE A 107 3.33 -2.92 9.72
C PHE A 107 2.22 -1.85 9.75
N LEU A 108 2.36 -0.84 10.62
CA LEU A 108 1.38 0.23 10.74
C LEU A 108 1.28 1.06 9.45
N LEU A 109 2.40 1.36 8.82
CA LEU A 109 2.43 2.09 7.54
C LEU A 109 1.73 1.30 6.43
N ALA A 110 1.95 -0.02 6.36
CA ALA A 110 1.27 -0.89 5.41
C ALA A 110 -0.25 -0.89 5.61
N GLU A 111 -0.72 -0.96 6.85
CA GLU A 111 -2.15 -0.91 7.17
C GLU A 111 -2.77 0.47 6.86
N VAL A 112 -2.05 1.56 7.15
CA VAL A 112 -2.45 2.91 6.74
C VAL A 112 -2.58 3.00 5.22
N ASN A 113 -1.61 2.48 4.47
CA ASN A 113 -1.65 2.47 3.01
C ASN A 113 -2.83 1.64 2.49
N ARG A 114 -3.07 0.46 3.06
CA ARG A 114 -4.18 -0.42 2.68
C ARG A 114 -5.53 0.25 2.90
N ILE A 115 -5.76 0.80 4.10
CA ILE A 115 -7.03 1.44 4.49
C ILE A 115 -7.26 2.74 3.71
N SER A 116 -6.20 3.47 3.40
CA SER A 116 -6.27 4.73 2.64
C SER A 116 -6.34 4.53 1.13
N GLY A 117 -6.32 3.27 0.64
CA GLY A 117 -6.32 2.97 -0.79
C GLY A 117 -5.01 3.35 -1.52
N LEU A 118 -3.90 3.46 -0.78
CA LEU A 118 -2.56 3.77 -1.29
C LEU A 118 -1.68 2.53 -1.46
N ALA A 119 -2.15 1.36 -0.98
CA ALA A 119 -1.43 0.12 -1.19
C ALA A 119 -1.30 -0.16 -2.69
N VAL A 120 -0.07 -0.46 -3.14
CA VAL A 120 0.17 -0.90 -4.50
C VAL A 120 -0.57 -2.21 -4.70
N ALA A 121 -1.50 -2.24 -5.65
CA ALA A 121 -2.22 -3.46 -5.98
C ALA A 121 -1.21 -4.54 -6.41
N PRO A 122 -1.32 -5.80 -5.97
CA PRO A 122 -0.43 -6.88 -6.38
C PRO A 122 -0.28 -6.98 -7.90
N ALA A 123 -1.37 -6.77 -8.64
CA ALA A 123 -1.38 -6.72 -10.11
C ALA A 123 -0.52 -5.58 -10.69
N ALA A 124 -0.48 -4.41 -10.03
CA ALA A 124 0.38 -3.31 -10.46
C ALA A 124 1.87 -3.61 -10.22
N LEU A 125 2.19 -4.45 -9.23
CA LEU A 125 3.54 -4.92 -8.96
C LEU A 125 3.97 -6.00 -9.96
N GLU A 126 3.06 -6.90 -10.34
CA GLU A 126 3.24 -7.87 -11.43
C GLU A 126 3.48 -7.15 -12.77
N ASP A 127 2.64 -6.19 -13.14
CA ASP A 127 2.83 -5.36 -14.34
C ASP A 127 4.18 -4.63 -14.33
N ALA A 128 4.59 -4.07 -13.18
CA ALA A 128 5.86 -3.38 -13.03
C ALA A 128 7.08 -4.33 -13.15
N ALA A 129 6.93 -5.60 -12.78
CA ALA A 129 7.97 -6.63 -12.91
C ALA A 129 8.02 -7.20 -14.34
N GLU A 130 6.90 -7.29 -15.03
CA GLU A 130 6.82 -7.72 -16.44
C GLU A 130 7.41 -6.66 -17.39
N GLN A 131 7.28 -5.37 -17.07
CA GLN A 131 7.77 -4.26 -17.89
C GLN A 131 9.29 -4.32 -18.21
N PRO A 132 10.21 -4.59 -17.26
CA PRO A 132 11.62 -4.86 -17.55
C PRO A 132 11.86 -6.06 -18.47
N ILE A 133 11.13 -7.16 -18.29
CA ILE A 133 11.28 -8.39 -19.07
C ILE A 133 10.76 -8.18 -20.51
N ALA A 134 9.60 -7.54 -20.66
CA ALA A 134 9.05 -7.17 -21.95
C ALA A 134 9.97 -6.20 -22.71
N ARG A 135 10.58 -5.24 -22.00
CA ARG A 135 11.61 -4.36 -22.59
C ARG A 135 12.87 -5.12 -23.00
N ALA A 136 13.37 -6.03 -22.17
CA ALA A 136 14.49 -6.89 -22.51
C ALA A 136 14.20 -7.74 -23.77
N ALA A 137 13.02 -8.36 -23.84
CA ALA A 137 12.60 -9.13 -25.00
C ALA A 137 12.50 -8.25 -26.26
N HIS A 138 11.97 -7.03 -26.15
CA HIS A 138 11.91 -6.09 -27.27
C HIS A 138 13.30 -5.66 -27.77
N VAL A 139 14.23 -5.38 -26.87
CA VAL A 139 15.62 -5.01 -27.21
C VAL A 139 16.33 -6.16 -27.92
N LEU A 140 16.19 -7.39 -27.40
CA LEU A 140 16.80 -8.59 -28.01
C LEU A 140 16.19 -8.91 -29.38
N ALA A 141 14.86 -8.83 -29.53
CA ALA A 141 14.18 -9.04 -30.80
C ALA A 141 14.67 -8.04 -31.87
N ARG A 142 14.82 -6.77 -31.50
CA ARG A 142 15.30 -5.72 -32.41
C ARG A 142 16.77 -5.90 -32.80
N ALA A 143 17.61 -6.32 -31.86
CA ALA A 143 19.05 -6.42 -32.08
C ALA A 143 19.47 -7.70 -32.82
N PHE A 144 18.82 -8.82 -32.53
CA PHE A 144 19.19 -10.13 -33.07
C PHE A 144 18.19 -10.71 -34.08
N GLY A 145 17.07 -10.03 -34.33
CA GLY A 145 16.00 -10.51 -35.22
C GLY A 145 15.23 -11.71 -34.68
N TRP A 146 15.34 -11.99 -33.39
CA TRP A 146 14.70 -13.14 -32.75
C TRP A 146 13.20 -12.92 -32.54
N THR A 147 12.44 -14.00 -32.69
CA THR A 147 11.01 -14.02 -32.41
C THR A 147 10.74 -14.09 -30.90
N PRO A 148 9.56 -13.64 -30.42
CA PRO A 148 9.19 -13.76 -29.01
C PRO A 148 9.26 -15.19 -28.48
N GLN A 149 8.97 -16.19 -29.33
CA GLN A 149 9.07 -17.61 -28.99
C GLN A 149 10.52 -18.01 -28.68
N GLN A 150 11.47 -17.61 -29.52
CA GLN A 150 12.89 -17.90 -29.34
C GLN A 150 13.48 -17.21 -28.10
N ILE A 151 12.97 -16.02 -27.75
CA ILE A 151 13.39 -15.31 -26.53
C ILE A 151 12.82 -15.99 -25.29
N GLY A 152 11.59 -16.51 -25.35
CA GLY A 152 10.95 -17.25 -24.26
C GLY A 152 11.61 -18.60 -23.94
N GLU A 153 12.41 -19.14 -24.86
CA GLU A 153 13.23 -20.35 -24.66
C GLU A 153 14.56 -20.06 -23.95
N LEU A 154 14.94 -18.78 -23.79
CA LEU A 154 16.18 -18.39 -23.12
C LEU A 154 15.99 -18.32 -21.61
N THR A 155 16.99 -18.85 -20.89
CA THR A 155 17.10 -18.65 -19.45
C THR A 155 17.45 -17.20 -19.12
N LEU A 156 17.13 -16.76 -17.90
CA LEU A 156 17.49 -15.42 -17.41
C LEU A 156 19.00 -15.13 -17.55
N GLY A 157 19.85 -16.13 -17.27
CA GLY A 157 21.30 -16.00 -17.44
C GLY A 157 21.72 -15.72 -18.89
N GLN A 158 21.05 -16.36 -19.86
CA GLN A 158 21.31 -16.14 -21.28
C GLN A 158 20.80 -14.76 -21.74
N ILE A 159 19.62 -14.34 -21.28
CA ILE A 159 19.08 -13.00 -21.55
C ILE A 159 20.06 -11.92 -21.07
N LEU A 160 20.60 -12.05 -19.85
CA LEU A 160 21.56 -11.10 -19.30
C LEU A 160 22.88 -11.07 -20.09
N LEU A 161 23.39 -12.22 -20.53
CA LEU A 161 24.59 -12.28 -21.37
C LEU A 161 24.40 -11.55 -22.71
N HIS A 162 23.26 -11.76 -23.38
CA HIS A 162 22.98 -11.08 -24.65
C HIS A 162 22.78 -9.57 -24.49
N LEU A 163 22.14 -9.12 -23.41
CA LEU A 163 22.03 -7.69 -23.09
C LEU A 163 23.39 -7.07 -22.75
N GLN A 164 24.28 -7.81 -22.11
CA GLN A 164 25.64 -7.35 -21.81
C GLN A 164 26.47 -7.19 -23.08
N MET A 165 26.42 -8.15 -24.02
CA MET A 165 27.10 -8.02 -25.31
C MET A 165 26.62 -6.81 -26.11
N LEU A 166 25.30 -6.54 -26.13
CA LEU A 166 24.76 -5.34 -26.78
C LEU A 166 25.20 -4.02 -26.13
N ARG A 167 25.51 -4.04 -24.84
CA ARG A 167 26.05 -2.87 -24.13
C ARG A 167 27.52 -2.67 -24.50
N GLU A 168 28.30 -3.75 -24.53
CA GLU A 168 29.72 -3.74 -24.91
C GLU A 168 29.93 -3.32 -26.38
N GLU A 169 29.03 -3.73 -27.29
CA GLU A 169 29.02 -3.27 -28.69
C GLU A 169 28.72 -1.76 -28.81
N ARG A 170 27.84 -1.22 -27.96
CA ARG A 170 27.55 0.22 -27.93
C ARG A 170 28.65 1.06 -27.31
N ASP A 171 29.35 0.52 -26.32
CA ASP A 171 30.44 1.20 -25.63
C ASP A 171 31.78 1.08 -26.40
N GLY A 172 31.90 0.12 -27.33
CA GLY A 172 33.07 -0.08 -28.19
C GLY A 172 33.10 0.71 -29.49
N ASP A 173 32.00 1.39 -29.85
CA ASP A 173 31.83 2.18 -31.09
C ASP A 173 31.81 3.70 -30.81
N GLY A 174 32.37 4.13 -29.67
CA GLY A 174 32.47 5.52 -29.19
C GLY A 174 33.86 6.13 -29.27
#